data_AF-A0A1F9B2F9-F1
#
_entry.id   AF-A0A1F9B2F9-F1
#
_cell.length_a   1.000
_cell.length_b   1.000
_cell.length_c   1.000
_cell.angle_alpha   90.00
_cell.angle_beta   90.00
_cell.angle_gamma   90.00
#
_symmetry.space_group_name_H-M   'P 1'
#
loop_
_entity.id
_entity.type
_entity.pdbx_description
1 polymer ?
#
loop_
_entity_poly.entity_id
_entity_poly.type
_entity_poly.pdbx_seq_one_letter_code
_entity_poly.pdbx_strand_id
1 'polypeptide(L)' 'MEAYELYSFDRENGIEFMGILPERRKNPIRITRESVMNWGRMLLSDHTVSKTIFFKKVTLKENTGRFLRLTPS' A
#
# COMPACT_ATOMS: atom_id res chain seq x y z
N MET A 1 -5.30 -13.41 -4.11
CA MET A 1 -4.86 -12.86 -2.82
C MET A 1 -5.12 -11.36 -2.81
N GLU A 2 -5.61 -10.78 -1.72
CA GLU A 2 -5.74 -9.31 -1.63
C GLU A 2 -4.41 -8.68 -1.17
N ALA A 3 -4.16 -7.43 -1.54
CA ALA A 3 -3.02 -6.67 -1.05
C ALA A 3 -3.31 -5.18 -1.03
N TYR A 4 -2.44 -4.43 -0.38
CA TYR A 4 -2.52 -2.98 -0.27
C TYR A 4 -1.25 -2.37 -0.82
N GLU A 5 -1.37 -1.63 -1.92
CA GLU A 5 -0.29 -0.76 -2.42
C GLU A 5 -0.31 0.53 -1.63
N LEU A 6 0.85 0.96 -1.15
CA LEU A 6 1.01 2.15 -0.34
C LEU A 6 1.80 3.22 -1.09
N TYR A 7 1.36 4.46 -0.96
CA TYR A 7 1.89 5.62 -1.65
C TYR A 7 2.06 6.79 -0.69
N SER A 8 3.12 7.58 -0.90
CA SER A 8 3.30 8.89 -0.29
C SER A 8 3.02 9.98 -1.30
N PHE A 9 2.57 11.13 -0.81
CA PHE A 9 2.52 12.36 -1.57
C PHE A 9 3.19 13.48 -0.78
N ASP A 10 4.10 14.18 -1.44
CA ASP A 10 4.54 15.50 -1.05
C ASP A 10 4.57 16.43 -2.28
N ARG A 11 4.60 17.74 -2.02
CA ARG A 11 4.52 18.73 -3.11
C ARG A 11 5.76 18.76 -4.01
N GLU A 12 6.91 18.28 -3.52
CA GLU A 12 8.18 18.36 -4.25
C GLU A 12 8.37 17.16 -5.18
N ASN A 13 8.04 15.97 -4.70
CA ASN A 13 8.29 14.70 -5.38
C ASN A 13 7.01 14.11 -6.01
N GLY A 14 5.84 14.67 -5.69
CA GLY A 14 4.55 14.16 -6.16
C GLY A 14 4.22 12.81 -5.50
N ILE A 15 3.62 11.89 -6.28
CA ILE A 15 3.23 10.58 -5.78
C ILE A 15 4.40 9.60 -5.88
N GLU A 16 4.76 9.00 -4.76
CA GLU A 16 5.83 8.03 -4.64
C GLU A 16 5.27 6.68 -4.17
N PHE A 17 5.71 5.58 -4.79
CA PHE A 17 5.34 4.23 -4.37
C PHE A 17 6.22 3.79 -3.20
N MET A 18 5.60 3.38 -2.09
CA MET A 18 6.31 2.97 -0.88
C MET A 18 6.44 1.45 -0.75
N GLY A 19 5.41 0.69 -1.13
CA GLY A 19 5.45 -0.75 -1.00
C GLY A 19 4.10 -1.45 -1.13
N ILE A 20 4.12 -2.78 -1.01
CA ILE A 20 2.93 -3.63 -1.01
C ILE A 20 2.86 -4.37 0.32
N LEU A 21 1.69 -4.34 0.95
CA LEU A 21 1.33 -5.19 2.09
C LEU A 21 0.42 -6.32 1.60
N PRO A 22 0.93 -7.55 1.40
CA PRO A 22 0.13 -8.68 0.99
C PRO A 22 -0.79 -9.15 2.13
N GLU A 23 -2.08 -9.34 1.88
CA GLU A 23 -2.98 -9.96 2.84
C GLU A 23 -2.88 -11.48 2.73
N ARG A 24 -2.11 -12.08 3.64
CA ARG A 24 -1.84 -13.52 3.67
C ARG A 24 -2.82 -14.31 4.54
N ARG A 25 -3.70 -13.64 5.30
CA ARG A 25 -4.65 -14.31 6.20
C ARG A 25 -5.86 -14.80 5.42
N LYS A 26 -6.37 -15.97 5.83
CA LYS A 26 -7.60 -16.55 5.27
C LYS A 26 -8.86 -15.71 5.57
N ASN A 27 -8.85 -14.93 6.66
CA ASN A 27 -9.94 -14.02 7.00
C ASN A 27 -9.46 -12.55 6.94
N PRO A 28 -9.83 -11.80 5.89
CA PRO A 28 -9.37 -10.42 5.67
C PRO A 28 -10.07 -9.39 6.56
N ILE A 29 -11.10 -9.77 7.33
CA ILE A 29 -11.91 -8.85 8.16
C ILE A 29 -11.06 -8.09 9.19
N ARG A 30 -9.89 -8.62 9.58
CA ARG A 30 -9.04 -8.01 10.62
C ARG A 30 -8.16 -6.87 10.12
N ILE A 31 -7.90 -6.71 8.83
CA ILE A 31 -7.05 -5.60 8.36
C ILE A 31 -7.89 -4.34 8.15
N THR A 32 -7.74 -3.40 9.08
CA THR A 32 -8.44 -2.12 9.03
C THR A 32 -7.67 -1.11 8.18
N ARG A 33 -8.37 -0.08 7.69
CA ARG A 33 -7.73 1.10 7.09
C ARG A 33 -6.61 1.63 7.99
N GLU A 34 -6.86 1.71 9.29
CA GLU A 34 -5.90 2.18 10.29
C GLU A 34 -4.65 1.30 10.35
N SER A 35 -4.79 -0.03 10.28
CA SER A 35 -3.65 -0.97 10.28
C SER A 35 -2.72 -0.72 9.08
N VAL A 36 -3.29 -0.49 7.89
CA VAL A 36 -2.52 -0.20 6.67
C VAL A 36 -1.83 1.17 6.78
N MET A 37 -2.52 2.17 7.33
CA MET A 37 -1.96 3.51 7.53
C MET A 37 -0.83 3.51 8.57
N ASN A 38 -0.98 2.79 9.68
CA ASN A 38 0.06 2.66 10.70
C ASN A 38 1.30 1.96 10.15
N TRP A 39 1.12 0.90 9.36
CA TRP A 39 2.23 0.28 8.65
C TRP A 39 2.93 1.27 7.71
N GLY A 40 2.17 2.08 6.98
CA GLY A 40 2.76 3.11 6.12
C GLY A 40 3.54 4.19 6.87
N ARG A 41 3.05 4.60 8.05
CA ARG A 41 3.78 5.53 8.92
C ARG A 41 5.08 4.91 9.43
N MET A 42 5.14 3.59 9.68
CA MET A 42 6.39 2.93 10.06
C MET A 42 7.44 2.92 8.93
N LEU A 43 7.00 2.90 7.66
CA LEU A 43 7.92 2.97 6.51
C LEU A 43 8.50 4.38 6.32
N LEU A 44 7.71 5.39 6.63
CA LEU A 44 8.12 6.77 6.64
C LEU A 44 8.82 7.08 7.96
N SER A 45 10.15 6.94 8.02
CA SER A 45 10.93 7.32 9.20
C SER A 45 10.56 8.74 9.69
N ASP A 46 10.66 9.00 11.00
CA ASP A 46 10.16 10.17 11.75
C ASP A 46 10.47 11.55 11.13
N HIS A 47 11.40 11.64 10.18
CA HIS A 47 11.80 12.87 9.50
C HIS A 47 10.83 13.32 8.38
N THR A 48 9.77 12.58 8.05
CA THR A 48 8.88 12.87 6.91
C THR A 48 7.48 13.37 7.31
N VAL A 49 7.41 14.25 8.31
CA VAL A 49 6.18 14.84 8.87
C VAL A 49 5.28 15.51 7.80
N SER A 50 5.82 15.89 6.64
CA SER A 50 5.08 16.53 5.55
C SER A 50 4.44 15.59 4.52
N LYS A 51 4.75 14.28 4.54
CA LYS A 51 4.24 13.33 3.53
C LYS A 51 2.82 12.86 3.88
N THR A 52 1.89 13.01 2.94
CA THR A 52 0.55 12.42 3.03
C THR A 52 0.60 10.97 2.58
N ILE A 53 0.08 10.04 3.39
CA ILE A 53 0.03 8.61 3.05
C ILE A 53 -1.36 8.25 2.53
N PHE A 54 -1.41 7.40 1.51
CA PHE A 54 -2.64 6.77 1.04
C PHE A 54 -2.33 5.37 0.51
N PHE A 55 -3.38 4.55 0.36
CA PHE A 55 -3.24 3.21 -0.16
C PHE A 55 -4.38 2.84 -1.10
N LYS A 56 -4.10 1.85 -1.94
CA LYS A 56 -5.05 1.22 -2.85
C LYS A 56 -5.14 -0.27 -2.54
N LYS A 57 -6.36 -0.77 -2.36
CA LYS A 57 -6.62 -2.22 -2.28
C LYS A 57 -6.54 -2.82 -3.68
N VAL A 58 -5.78 -3.89 -3.84
CA VAL A 58 -5.58 -4.60 -5.11
C VAL A 58 -5.80 -6.10 -4.95
N THR A 59 -6.23 -6.75 -6.02
CA THR A 59 -6.33 -8.22 -6.08
C THR A 59 -5.13 -8.77 -6.83
N LEU A 60 -4.24 -9.46 -6.13
CA LEU A 60 -3.13 -10.21 -6.68
C LEU A 60 -3.63 -11.57 -7.21
N LYS A 61 -3.42 -11.84 -8.49
CA LYS A 61 -3.58 -13.18 -9.06
C LYS A 61 -2.26 -13.95 -8.89
N GLU A 62 -2.34 -15.21 -8.48
CA GLU A 62 -1.19 -16.12 -8.40
C GLU A 62 -0.75 -16.52 -9.81
N ASN A 63 -0.10 -15.60 -10.51
CA ASN A 63 0.90 -16.00 -11.50
C ASN A 63 1.82 -14.83 -11.79
N THR A 64 3.12 -15.13 -11.80
CA THR A 64 4.26 -14.24 -12.03
C THR A 64 4.72 -13.40 -10.84
N GLY A 65 6.00 -13.52 -10.50
CA GLY A 65 6.76 -12.53 -9.72
C GLY A 65 6.91 -11.18 -10.43
N ARG A 66 5.91 -10.79 -11.22
CA ARG A 66 5.70 -9.46 -11.79
C ARG A 66 4.34 -8.98 -11.34
N PHE A 67 4.36 -7.95 -10.51
CA PHE A 67 3.18 -7.25 -10.03
C PHE A 67 2.45 -6.59 -11.21
N LEU A 68 1.53 -7.32 -11.85
CA LEU A 68 0.69 -6.75 -12.89
C LEU A 68 -0.35 -5.85 -12.24
N ARG A 69 -0.14 -4.54 -12.36
CA ARG A 69 -1.18 -3.52 -12.13
C ARG A 69 -2.32 -3.83 -13.10
N LEU A 70 -3.37 -4.48 -12.62
CA LEU A 70 -4.63 -4.51 -13.34
C LEU A 70 -5.27 -3.13 -13.18
N THR A 71 -5.04 -2.24 -14.14
CA THR A 71 -5.87 -1.07 -14.35
C THR A 71 -7.21 -1.55 -14.91
N PRO A 72 -8.35 -1.15 -14.34
CA PRO A 72 -9.63 -1.40 -14.98
C PRO A 72 -9.66 -0.61 -16.30
N SER A 73 -9.98 -1.32 -17.38
CA SER A 73 -10.29 -0.81 -18.73
C SER A 73 -11.56 0.03 -18.74
#